data_AF-A0A662BIE9-F1
#
_entry.id   AF-A0A662BIE9-F1
#
_cell.length_a   1.000
_cell.length_b   1.000
_cell.length_c   1.000
_cell.angle_alpha   90.00
_cell.angle_beta   90.00
_cell.angle_gamma   90.00
#
_symmetry.space_group_name_H-M   'P 1'
#
loop_
_entity.id
_entity.type
_entity.pdbx_description
1 polymer ?
#
loop_
_entity_poly.entity_id
_entity_poly.type
_entity_poly.pdbx_seq_one_letter_code
_entity_poly.pdbx_strand_id
1 'polypeptide(L)'
;MEIKYLKLSDIIAYRIAFHLSNYVWDIIVQWDYFAKSTVGRQFVDATDSISANIAEGFGRYGKKDKIRFYRISYGSMKECFDWNEKSKVRKLITTEQYDYIFAELEKLPKEINSLIKYTNDKLNF
;
A
#
# COMPACT_ATOMS: atom_id res chain seq x y z
N MET A 1 1.66 13.77 -31.22
CA MET A 1 1.88 12.96 -30.00
C MET A 1 0.51 12.67 -29.43
N GLU A 2 0.09 11.40 -29.42
CA GLU A 2 -1.13 11.00 -28.72
C GLU A 2 -1.01 11.36 -27.23
N ILE A 3 -2.05 11.98 -26.68
CA ILE A 3 -2.18 12.19 -25.26
C ILE A 3 -2.38 10.81 -24.64
N LYS A 4 -1.31 10.22 -24.12
CA LYS A 4 -1.40 8.98 -23.34
C LYS A 4 -1.93 9.36 -21.97
N TYR A 5 -3.24 9.18 -21.78
CA TYR A 5 -3.84 9.31 -20.45
C TYR A 5 -3.20 8.27 -19.54
N LEU A 6 -2.59 8.73 -18.45
CA LEU A 6 -2.07 7.85 -17.41
C LEU A 6 -3.25 7.00 -16.91
N LYS A 7 -3.10 5.68 -16.85
CA LYS A 7 -4.08 4.79 -16.22
C LYS A 7 -3.64 4.50 -14.79
N LEU A 8 -4.58 4.14 -13.91
CA LEU A 8 -4.24 3.71 -12.54
C LEU A 8 -3.25 2.53 -12.55
N SER A 9 -3.39 1.61 -13.51
CA SER A 9 -2.47 0.49 -13.71
C SER A 9 -1.05 0.91 -14.10
N ASP A 10 -0.84 2.13 -14.59
CA ASP A 10 0.49 2.64 -14.94
C ASP A 10 1.23 3.18 -13.69
N ILE A 11 0.52 3.33 -12.56
CA ILE A 11 1.08 3.81 -11.30
C ILE A 11 1.83 2.66 -10.62
N ILE A 12 3.18 2.77 -10.56
CA ILE A 12 4.04 1.74 -9.96
C ILE A 12 3.67 1.49 -8.49
N ALA A 13 3.48 2.55 -7.70
CA ALA A 13 3.07 2.44 -6.30
C ALA A 13 1.75 1.64 -6.14
N TYR A 14 0.79 1.84 -7.05
CA TYR A 14 -0.49 1.15 -7.04
C TYR A 14 -0.29 -0.34 -7.30
N ARG A 15 0.48 -0.69 -8.33
CA ARG A 15 0.75 -2.09 -8.67
C ARG A 15 1.44 -2.83 -7.54
N ILE A 16 2.47 -2.23 -6.93
CA ILE A 16 3.17 -2.83 -5.79
C ILE A 16 2.19 -3.06 -4.64
N ALA A 17 1.45 -2.02 -4.24
CA ALA A 17 0.49 -2.12 -3.14
C ALA A 17 -0.65 -3.13 -3.42
N PHE A 18 -1.14 -3.19 -4.65
CA PHE A 18 -2.19 -4.13 -5.07
C PHE A 18 -1.71 -5.58 -5.05
N HIS A 19 -0.50 -5.85 -5.54
CA HIS A 19 0.05 -7.21 -5.46
C HIS A 19 0.36 -7.61 -4.02
N LEU A 20 0.90 -6.68 -3.23
CA LEU A 20 1.22 -6.92 -1.82
C LEU A 20 -0.03 -7.22 -0.98
N SER A 21 -1.12 -6.46 -1.16
CA SER A 21 -2.38 -6.69 -0.43
C SER A 21 -2.95 -8.10 -0.69
N ASN A 22 -2.97 -8.53 -1.96
CA ASN A 22 -3.44 -9.87 -2.30
C ASN A 22 -2.52 -10.98 -1.71
N TYR A 23 -1.21 -10.77 -1.74
CA TYR A 23 -0.27 -11.69 -1.11
C TYR A 23 -0.52 -11.81 0.41
N VAL A 24 -0.74 -10.69 1.08
CA VAL A 24 -1.01 -10.64 2.53
C VAL A 24 -2.38 -11.27 2.86
N TRP A 25 -3.39 -11.05 2.01
CA TRP A 25 -4.69 -11.70 2.13
C TRP A 25 -4.59 -13.23 2.09
N ASP A 26 -3.87 -13.77 1.11
CA ASP A 26 -3.72 -15.22 0.91
C ASP A 26 -3.02 -15.90 2.11
N ILE A 27 -2.13 -15.18 2.79
CA ILE A 27 -1.50 -15.65 4.04
C ILE A 27 -2.51 -15.62 5.18
N ILE A 28 -3.16 -14.48 5.40
CA ILE A 28 -3.99 -14.23 6.60
C ILE A 28 -5.27 -15.05 6.58
N VAL A 29 -5.83 -15.32 5.40
CA VAL A 29 -7.05 -16.14 5.27
C VAL A 29 -6.84 -17.57 5.80
N GLN A 30 -5.59 -18.05 5.88
CA GLN A 30 -5.24 -19.36 6.42
C GLN A 30 -5.05 -19.36 7.95
N TRP A 31 -4.98 -18.20 8.60
CA TRP A 31 -4.74 -18.13 10.05
C TRP A 31 -5.94 -18.63 10.87
N ASP A 32 -5.65 -19.13 12.07
CA ASP A 32 -6.66 -19.44 13.08
C ASP A 32 -7.47 -18.21 13.47
N TYR A 33 -8.71 -18.44 13.91
CA TYR A 33 -9.70 -17.41 14.17
C TYR A 33 -9.16 -16.25 15.02
N PHE A 34 -8.49 -16.52 16.14
CA PHE A 34 -8.02 -15.47 17.05
C PHE A 34 -6.94 -14.58 16.42
N ALA A 35 -5.94 -15.17 15.75
CA ALA A 35 -4.89 -14.41 15.08
C ALA A 35 -5.48 -13.60 13.91
N LYS A 36 -6.36 -14.22 13.13
CA LYS A 36 -7.08 -13.62 12.00
C LYS A 36 -7.96 -12.45 12.45
N SER A 37 -8.73 -12.58 13.53
CA SER A 37 -9.65 -11.54 14.00
C SER A 37 -8.96 -10.38 14.71
N THR A 38 -7.68 -10.51 15.08
CA THR A 38 -6.93 -9.48 15.80
C THR A 38 -5.85 -8.85 14.92
N VAL A 39 -4.75 -9.56 14.66
CA VAL A 39 -3.63 -9.09 13.84
C VAL A 39 -4.00 -9.14 12.37
N GLY A 40 -4.56 -10.26 11.93
CA GLY A 40 -4.80 -10.52 10.51
C GLY A 40 -5.71 -9.47 9.90
N ARG A 41 -6.84 -9.18 10.55
CA ARG A 41 -7.80 -8.21 10.04
C ARG A 41 -7.20 -6.81 9.91
N GLN A 42 -6.48 -6.36 10.94
CA GLN A 42 -5.81 -5.05 10.92
C GLN A 42 -4.72 -4.99 9.84
N PHE A 43 -4.00 -6.08 9.61
CA PHE A 43 -2.96 -6.13 8.58
C PHE A 43 -3.54 -6.12 7.17
N VAL A 44 -4.62 -6.87 6.91
CA VAL A 44 -5.37 -6.80 5.64
C VAL A 44 -5.90 -5.39 5.43
N ASP A 45 -6.62 -4.82 6.41
CA ASP A 45 -7.21 -3.49 6.27
C ASP A 45 -6.13 -2.41 5.98
N ALA A 46 -4.98 -2.49 6.65
CA ALA A 46 -3.86 -1.58 6.41
C ALA A 46 -3.23 -1.77 5.02
N THR A 47 -3.01 -3.01 4.56
CA THR A 47 -2.39 -3.28 3.25
C THR A 47 -3.31 -2.90 2.08
N ASP A 48 -4.61 -3.23 2.18
CA ASP A 48 -5.63 -2.83 1.22
C ASP A 48 -5.73 -1.31 1.11
N SER A 49 -5.71 -0.62 2.26
CA SER A 49 -5.78 0.84 2.36
C SER A 49 -4.69 1.54 1.53
N ILE A 50 -3.49 0.96 1.39
CA ILE A 50 -2.41 1.58 0.59
C ILE A 50 -2.87 1.75 -0.86
N SER A 51 -3.29 0.64 -1.51
CA SER A 51 -3.68 0.65 -2.92
C SER A 51 -5.00 1.41 -3.14
N ALA A 52 -5.94 1.29 -2.20
CA ALA A 52 -7.22 2.00 -2.23
C ALA A 52 -7.02 3.52 -2.19
N ASN A 53 -6.19 4.03 -1.28
CA ASN A 53 -5.89 5.47 -1.20
C ASN A 53 -5.08 5.96 -2.40
N ILE A 54 -4.20 5.14 -3.00
CA ILE A 54 -3.53 5.52 -4.26
C ILE A 54 -4.56 5.66 -5.39
N ALA A 55 -5.50 4.71 -5.51
CA ALA A 55 -6.56 4.75 -6.50
C ALA A 55 -7.51 5.95 -6.29
N GLU A 56 -7.90 6.20 -5.05
CA GLU A 56 -8.78 7.33 -4.70
C GLU A 56 -8.09 8.66 -4.99
N GLY A 57 -6.83 8.83 -4.55
CA GLY A 57 -6.00 9.98 -4.88
C GLY A 57 -5.86 10.14 -6.39
N PHE A 58 -5.58 9.07 -7.13
CA PHE A 58 -5.49 9.11 -8.59
C PHE A 58 -6.75 9.69 -9.25
N GLY A 59 -7.94 9.37 -8.73
CA GLY A 59 -9.23 9.89 -9.21
C GLY A 59 -9.60 11.31 -8.76
N ARG A 60 -8.90 11.92 -7.80
CA ARG A 60 -9.19 13.30 -7.35
C ARG A 60 -8.75 14.34 -8.37
N TYR A 61 -9.52 15.41 -8.53
CA TYR A 61 -9.19 16.51 -9.43
C TYR A 61 -8.15 17.47 -8.82
N GLY A 62 -8.36 17.89 -7.57
CA GLY A 62 -7.53 18.92 -6.92
C GLY A 62 -6.19 18.37 -6.41
N LYS A 63 -5.12 19.13 -6.64
CA LYS A 63 -3.75 18.80 -6.20
C LYS A 63 -3.63 18.47 -4.71
N LYS A 64 -4.17 19.33 -3.85
CA LYS A 64 -4.08 19.15 -2.38
C LYS A 64 -4.78 17.88 -1.92
N ASP A 65 -5.92 17.56 -2.51
CA ASP A 65 -6.70 16.37 -2.17
C ASP A 65 -6.00 15.09 -2.66
N LYS A 66 -5.49 15.09 -3.90
CA LYS A 66 -4.61 14.03 -4.44
C LYS A 66 -3.47 13.67 -3.48
N ILE A 67 -2.72 14.69 -3.06
CA ILE A 67 -1.56 14.53 -2.18
C ILE A 67 -1.99 14.05 -0.79
N ARG A 68 -3.15 14.50 -0.29
CA ARG A 68 -3.69 14.01 0.99
C ARG A 68 -3.89 12.50 0.95
N PHE A 69 -4.52 11.96 -0.08
CA PHE A 69 -4.70 10.52 -0.24
C PHE A 69 -3.37 9.76 -0.35
N TYR A 70 -2.41 10.27 -1.12
CA TYR A 70 -1.08 9.64 -1.20
C TYR A 70 -0.33 9.64 0.15
N ARG A 71 -0.55 10.65 0.99
CA ARG A 71 -0.01 10.66 2.37
C ARG A 71 -0.73 9.67 3.28
N ILE A 72 -2.04 9.46 3.11
CA ILE A 72 -2.76 8.41 3.82
C ILE A 72 -2.21 7.03 3.45
N SER A 73 -1.96 6.76 2.16
CA SER A 73 -1.28 5.53 1.73
C SER A 73 0.08 5.34 2.41
N TYR A 74 0.86 6.41 2.57
CA TYR A 74 2.13 6.36 3.28
C TYR A 74 1.96 6.02 4.78
N GLY A 75 0.90 6.55 5.41
CA GLY A 75 0.52 6.19 6.78
C GLY A 75 0.19 4.71 6.93
N SER A 76 -0.72 4.20 6.09
CA SER A 76 -1.09 2.77 6.11
C SER A 76 0.10 1.85 5.80
N MET A 77 1.03 2.26 4.93
CA MET A 77 2.29 1.55 4.71
C MET A 77 3.13 1.44 5.99
N LYS A 78 3.18 2.49 6.83
CA LYS A 78 3.89 2.42 8.12
C LYS A 78 3.21 1.46 9.10
N GLU A 79 1.89 1.41 9.12
CA GLU A 79 1.15 0.41 9.89
C GLU A 79 1.45 -1.02 9.40
N CYS A 80 1.59 -1.23 8.10
CA CYS A 80 1.93 -2.55 7.54
C CYS A 80 3.30 -3.04 8.00
N PHE A 81 4.31 -2.17 8.14
CA PHE A 81 5.59 -2.55 8.74
C PHE A 81 5.41 -3.08 10.17
N ASP A 82 4.64 -2.38 10.99
CA ASP A 82 4.35 -2.80 12.37
C ASP A 82 3.57 -4.13 12.43
N TRP A 83 2.60 -4.32 11.55
CA TRP A 83 1.87 -5.58 11.47
C TRP A 83 2.74 -6.75 10.97
N ASN A 84 3.65 -6.51 10.03
CA ASN A 84 4.61 -7.51 9.58
C ASN A 84 5.55 -7.95 10.73
N GLU A 85 6.06 -6.99 11.50
CA GLU A 85 6.89 -7.25 12.69
C GLU A 85 6.13 -8.05 13.76
N LYS A 86 4.92 -7.62 14.10
CA LYS A 86 4.06 -8.35 15.05
C LYS A 86 3.79 -9.77 14.58
N SER A 87 3.55 -9.96 13.29
CA SER A 87 3.30 -11.28 12.70
C SER A 87 4.51 -12.18 12.81
N LYS A 88 5.72 -11.66 12.55
CA LYS A 88 6.99 -12.38 12.76
C LYS A 88 7.22 -12.73 14.22
N VAL A 89 7.13 -11.77 15.14
CA VAL A 89 7.35 -11.97 16.59
C VAL A 89 6.37 -13.01 17.16
N ARG A 90 5.13 -13.00 16.68
CA ARG A 90 4.08 -13.96 17.09
C ARG A 90 4.12 -15.28 16.31
N LYS A 91 5.10 -15.47 15.42
CA LYS A 91 5.30 -16.67 14.59
C LYS A 91 4.07 -17.01 13.73
N LEU A 92 3.38 -15.99 13.23
CA LEU A 92 2.19 -16.11 12.36
C LEU A 92 2.55 -16.20 10.87
N ILE A 93 3.79 -15.87 10.52
CA ILE A 93 4.35 -15.93 9.17
C ILE A 93 5.75 -16.54 9.20
N THR A 94 6.17 -17.11 8.07
CA THR A 94 7.55 -17.59 7.90
C THR A 94 8.52 -16.43 7.69
N THR A 95 9.82 -16.71 7.82
CA THR A 95 10.87 -15.72 7.53
C THR A 95 10.80 -15.26 6.08
N GLU A 96 10.54 -16.17 5.14
CA GLU A 96 10.44 -15.85 3.71
C GLU A 96 9.25 -14.95 3.41
N GLN A 97 8.10 -15.20 4.06
CA GLN A 97 6.92 -14.34 3.95
C GLN A 97 7.19 -12.95 4.52
N TYR A 98 7.81 -12.88 5.70
CA TYR A 98 8.20 -11.63 6.32
C TYR A 98 9.14 -10.81 5.43
N ASP A 99 10.21 -11.43 4.92
CA ASP A 99 11.23 -10.77 4.10
C ASP A 99 10.64 -10.27 2.78
N TYR A 100 9.76 -11.06 2.15
CA TYR A 100 9.05 -10.65 0.95
C TYR A 100 8.17 -9.41 1.21
N ILE A 101 7.32 -9.46 2.24
CA ILE A 101 6.44 -8.34 2.60
C ILE A 101 7.26 -7.09 2.92
N PHE A 102 8.33 -7.24 3.71
CA PHE A 102 9.22 -6.14 4.07
C PHE A 102 9.85 -5.50 2.83
N ALA A 103 10.38 -6.31 1.92
CA ALA A 103 11.01 -5.84 0.69
C ALA A 103 10.02 -5.11 -0.24
N GLU A 104 8.76 -5.56 -0.34
CA GLU A 104 7.73 -4.84 -1.10
C GLU A 104 7.34 -3.51 -0.42
N LEU A 105 7.20 -3.50 0.90
CA LEU A 105 6.92 -2.28 1.66
C LEU A 105 8.04 -1.25 1.52
N GLU A 106 9.31 -1.66 1.47
CA GLU A 106 10.46 -0.74 1.31
C GLU A 106 10.52 -0.03 -0.04
N LYS A 107 9.84 -0.54 -1.07
CA LYS A 107 9.75 0.12 -2.37
C LYS A 107 8.77 1.29 -2.36
N LEU A 108 7.70 1.19 -1.57
CA LEU A 108 6.58 2.14 -1.58
C LEU A 108 6.94 3.58 -1.18
N PRO A 109 7.84 3.88 -0.22
CA PRO A 109 8.18 5.25 0.15
C PRO A 109 8.66 6.09 -1.05
N LYS A 110 9.54 5.51 -1.87
CA LYS A 110 10.08 6.18 -3.06
C LYS A 110 8.99 6.41 -4.10
N GLU A 111 8.17 5.41 -4.36
CA GLU A 111 7.13 5.48 -5.39
C GLU A 111 5.99 6.44 -4.99
N ILE A 112 5.55 6.41 -3.74
CA ILE A 112 4.54 7.34 -3.22
C ILE A 112 5.06 8.78 -3.25
N ASN A 113 6.31 9.02 -2.84
CA ASN A 113 6.91 10.35 -2.91
C ASN A 113 7.07 10.84 -4.35
N SER A 114 7.35 9.93 -5.29
CA SER A 114 7.41 10.26 -6.71
C SER A 114 6.05 10.69 -7.25
N LEU A 115 4.94 10.09 -6.79
CA LEU A 115 3.58 10.53 -7.12
C LEU A 115 3.25 11.92 -6.56
N ILE A 116 3.63 12.16 -5.31
CA ILE A 116 3.43 13.47 -4.67
C ILE A 116 4.22 14.54 -5.43
N LYS A 117 5.50 14.26 -5.76
CA LYS A 117 6.33 15.16 -6.55
C LYS A 117 5.74 15.42 -7.92
N TYR A 118 5.36 14.37 -8.66
CA TYR A 118 4.72 14.51 -9.96
C TYR A 118 3.45 15.38 -9.90
N THR A 119 2.60 15.15 -8.89
CA THR A 119 1.39 15.95 -8.67
C THR A 119 1.75 17.41 -8.38
N ASN A 120 2.81 17.66 -7.60
CA ASN A 120 3.28 19.01 -7.34
C ASN A 120 3.81 19.73 -8.58
N ASP A 121 4.52 19.01 -9.44
CA ASP A 121 5.20 19.58 -10.60
C ASP A 121 4.27 19.74 -11.82
N LYS A 122 3.22 18.90 -11.93
CA LYS A 122 2.36 18.84 -13.12
C LYS A 122 0.96 19.41 -12.91
N LEU A 123 0.46 19.48 -11.68
CA LEU A 123 -0.80 20.16 -11.40
C LEU A 123 -0.50 21.57 -10.86
N ASN A 124 -0.94 22.56 -11.61
CA ASN A 124 -0.80 23.98 -11.27
C ASN A 124 -1.87 24.47 -10.29
N PHE A 125 -2.93 23.68 -10.06
CA PHE A 125 -4.08 24.03 -9.20
C PHE A 125 -4.39 22.91 -8.21
#